data_AF-A0A6J0NSK9-F1
#
_entry.id   AF-A0A6J0NSK9-F1
#
_cell.length_a   1.000
_cell.length_b   1.000
_cell.length_c   1.000
_cell.angle_alpha   90.00
_cell.angle_beta   90.00
_cell.angle_gamma   90.00
#
_symmetry.space_group_name_H-M   'P 1'
#
loop_
_entity.id
_entity.type
_entity.pdbx_description
1 polymer ?
#
loop_
_entity_poly.entity_id
_entity_poly.type
_entity_poly.pdbx_seq_one_letter_code
_entity_poly.pdbx_strand_id
1 'polypeptide(L)'
;MDYDTLDVSGENYLRWAINISVILKIEGLSECIIKDNHGTENEKYMALRVMRHHLNVVLRNQYQDIQSPRCLWTELKSIYTKVLLPKTRHEWMSLKFRDFGSVEEYNNALSKVTHTLMFCGEKLTEEELLEKVFTTANPKDLSLQLAYRDKGFTIYNNLFLYLSQNEQMNQMKDNMSGYEADSDDEESMGATSKVTDGVAGLTIV
;
A
#
# COMPACT_ATOMS: atom_id res chain seq x y z
N MET A 1 27.11 1.92 -1.26
CA MET A 1 25.80 1.51 -1.79
C MET A 1 25.33 2.60 -2.72
N ASP A 2 24.85 2.23 -3.90
CA ASP A 2 24.37 3.19 -4.89
C ASP A 2 22.89 3.47 -4.60
N TYR A 3 22.63 4.57 -3.89
CA TYR A 3 21.28 5.03 -3.58
C TYR A 3 20.98 6.29 -4.38
N ASP A 4 19.74 6.39 -4.85
CA ASP A 4 19.25 7.53 -5.61
C ASP A 4 19.54 8.85 -4.89
N THR A 5 19.97 9.86 -5.64
CA THR A 5 20.12 11.22 -5.10
C THR A 5 18.75 11.82 -4.79
N LEU A 6 18.66 12.67 -3.76
CA LEU A 6 17.47 13.48 -3.49
C LEU A 6 17.15 14.36 -4.70
N ASP A 7 15.95 14.18 -5.25
CA ASP A 7 15.47 14.96 -6.37
C ASP A 7 14.97 16.35 -5.91
N VAL A 8 14.90 17.31 -6.84
CA VAL A 8 14.49 18.70 -6.53
C VAL A 8 12.99 18.80 -6.18
N SER A 9 12.16 17.89 -6.68
CA SER A 9 10.72 17.85 -6.36
C SER A 9 10.46 17.36 -4.94
N GLY A 10 11.37 16.58 -4.37
CA GLY A 10 11.23 15.96 -3.06
C GLY A 10 10.36 14.71 -3.04
N GLU A 11 9.94 14.20 -4.20
CA GLU A 11 9.08 13.01 -4.26
C GLU A 11 9.76 11.79 -3.65
N ASN A 12 11.09 11.67 -3.81
CA ASN A 12 11.88 10.61 -3.20
C ASN A 12 12.40 10.94 -1.78
N TYR A 13 12.01 12.06 -1.15
CA TYR A 13 12.61 12.53 0.11
C TYR A 13 12.50 11.51 1.25
N LEU A 14 11.37 10.83 1.40
CA LEU A 14 11.17 9.81 2.44
C LEU A 14 12.21 8.69 2.30
N ARG A 15 12.36 8.15 1.09
CA ARG A 15 13.32 7.08 0.78
C ARG A 15 14.75 7.56 0.98
N TRP A 16 15.06 8.78 0.52
CA TRP A 16 16.37 9.39 0.71
C TRP A 16 16.71 9.53 2.21
N ALA A 17 15.81 10.09 3.01
CA ALA A 17 16.04 10.31 4.44
C ALA A 17 16.31 9.00 5.18
N ILE A 18 15.57 7.94 4.88
CA ILE A 18 15.79 6.61 5.46
C ILE A 18 17.16 6.08 5.09
N ASN A 19 17.51 6.11 3.80
CA ASN A 19 18.79 5.60 3.31
C ASN A 19 19.98 6.33 3.93
N ILE A 20 19.93 7.67 3.99
CA ILE A 20 20.99 8.47 4.60
C ILE A 20 21.08 8.23 6.11
N SER A 21 19.96 8.08 6.81
CA SER A 21 19.97 7.73 8.23
C SER A 21 20.65 6.39 8.48
N VAL A 22 20.41 5.40 7.61
CA VAL A 22 21.05 4.08 7.67
C VAL A 22 22.54 4.17 7.39
N ILE A 23 22.96 4.88 6.32
CA ILE A 23 24.38 5.06 5.99
C ILE A 23 25.12 5.72 7.16
N LEU A 24 24.60 6.84 7.67
CA LEU A 24 25.21 7.53 8.80
C LEU A 24 25.27 6.65 10.05
N LYS A 25 24.26 5.81 10.30
CA LYS A 25 24.29 4.86 11.42
C LYS A 25 25.38 3.80 11.25
N ILE A 26 25.53 3.23 10.05
CA ILE A 26 26.58 2.25 9.74
C ILE A 26 27.97 2.87 9.94
N GLU A 27 28.14 4.13 9.56
CA GLU A 27 29.40 4.86 9.70
C GLU A 27 29.63 5.44 11.11
N GLY A 28 28.70 5.26 12.06
CA GLY A 28 28.80 5.82 13.42
C GLY A 28 28.57 7.33 13.51
N LEU A 29 28.00 7.94 12.47
CA LEU A 29 27.82 9.38 12.30
C LEU A 29 26.39 9.86 12.62
N SER A 30 25.47 8.99 13.04
CA SER A 30 24.04 9.30 13.24
C SER A 30 23.81 10.47 14.20
N GLU A 31 24.62 10.58 15.26
CA GLU A 31 24.48 11.63 16.25
C GLU A 31 24.71 13.04 15.68
N CYS A 32 25.48 13.17 14.58
CA CYS A 32 25.76 14.44 13.91
C CYS A 32 24.52 15.10 13.28
N ILE A 33 23.46 14.33 13.01
CA ILE A 33 22.19 14.84 12.46
C ILE A 33 21.05 14.90 13.51
N ILE A 34 21.29 14.40 14.71
CA ILE A 34 20.32 14.35 15.82
C ILE A 34 20.62 15.47 16.83
N LYS A 35 21.85 15.49 17.37
CA LYS A 35 22.25 16.39 18.43
C LYS A 35 22.86 17.67 17.87
N ASP A 36 22.60 18.78 18.54
CA ASP A 36 23.19 20.06 18.16
C ASP A 36 24.70 20.08 18.43
N ASN A 37 25.46 20.61 17.47
CA ASN A 37 26.91 20.71 17.48
C ASN A 37 27.71 19.41 17.81
N HIS A 38 27.10 18.22 17.69
CA HIS A 38 27.74 16.95 18.04
C HIS A 38 28.80 16.50 17.02
N GLY A 39 29.80 15.76 17.52
CA GLY A 39 30.87 15.17 16.73
C GLY A 39 32.10 16.07 16.62
N THR A 40 33.24 15.44 16.37
CA THR A 40 34.47 16.11 15.95
C THR A 40 34.29 16.79 14.59
N GLU A 41 35.17 17.72 14.26
CA GLU A 41 35.14 18.38 12.94
C GLU A 41 35.25 17.38 11.79
N ASN A 42 36.07 16.33 11.98
CA ASN A 42 36.19 15.25 11.00
C ASN A 42 34.88 14.45 10.84
N GLU A 43 34.20 14.08 11.94
CA GLU A 43 32.91 13.38 11.87
C GLU A 43 31.83 14.24 11.20
N LYS A 44 31.78 15.54 11.50
CA LYS A 44 30.89 16.50 10.84
C LYS A 44 31.18 16.58 9.34
N TYR A 45 32.45 16.70 8.97
CA TYR A 45 32.86 16.71 7.57
C TYR A 45 32.48 15.42 6.84
N MET A 46 32.71 14.25 7.47
CA MET A 46 32.34 12.95 6.89
C MET A 46 30.82 12.84 6.69
N ALA A 47 30.02 13.26 7.67
CA ALA A 47 28.56 13.25 7.57
C ALA A 47 28.07 14.17 6.45
N LEU A 48 28.63 15.39 6.34
CA LEU A 48 28.32 16.31 5.25
C LEU A 48 28.71 15.73 3.88
N ARG A 49 29.85 15.07 3.78
CA ARG A 49 30.31 14.44 2.52
C ARG A 49 29.31 13.39 2.06
N VAL A 50 28.86 12.51 2.96
CA VAL A 50 27.83 11.50 2.68
C VAL A 50 26.54 12.17 2.22
N MET A 51 26.03 13.13 3.00
CA MET A 51 24.77 13.80 2.69
C MET A 51 24.82 14.50 1.32
N ARG A 52 25.86 15.31 1.07
CA ARG A 52 26.03 16.07 -0.18
C ARG A 52 26.24 15.17 -1.40
N HIS A 53 26.90 14.03 -1.23
CA HIS A 53 27.07 13.04 -2.30
C HIS A 53 25.72 12.57 -2.84
N HIS A 54 24.75 12.35 -1.95
CA HIS A 54 23.39 11.93 -2.29
C HIS A 54 22.41 13.10 -2.49
N LEU A 55 22.89 14.32 -2.69
CA LEU A 55 22.05 15.42 -3.19
C LEU A 55 22.22 15.56 -4.70
N ASN A 56 21.11 15.80 -5.40
CA ASN A 56 21.18 16.30 -6.78
C ASN A 56 22.05 17.57 -6.83
N VAL A 57 22.73 17.78 -7.96
CA VAL A 57 23.66 18.90 -8.17
C VAL A 57 23.04 20.27 -7.85
N VAL A 58 21.75 20.48 -8.18
CA VAL A 58 21.06 21.74 -7.91
C VAL A 58 20.95 22.00 -6.41
N LEU A 59 20.50 21.00 -5.64
CA LEU A 59 20.39 21.08 -4.18
C LEU A 59 21.76 21.22 -3.52
N ARG A 60 22.76 20.49 -4.03
CA ARG A 60 24.13 20.55 -3.52
C ARG A 60 24.70 21.97 -3.62
N ASN A 61 24.47 22.65 -4.74
CA ASN A 61 24.88 24.03 -4.95
C ASN A 61 24.07 24.99 -4.06
N GLN A 62 22.75 24.78 -3.94
CA GLN A 62 21.88 25.61 -3.11
C GLN A 62 22.28 25.60 -1.62
N TYR A 63 22.74 24.46 -1.10
CA TYR A 63 23.07 24.28 0.32
C TYR A 63 24.58 24.17 0.60
N GLN A 64 25.44 24.63 -0.32
CA GLN A 64 26.89 24.46 -0.22
C GLN A 64 27.52 25.15 1.01
N ASP A 65 26.92 26.26 1.45
CA ASP A 65 27.45 27.09 2.54
C ASP A 65 27.14 26.51 3.93
N ILE A 66 26.24 25.52 4.03
CA ILE A 66 25.86 24.90 5.30
C ILE A 66 26.98 23.95 5.76
N GLN A 67 27.73 24.35 6.78
CA GLN A 67 28.85 23.58 7.37
C GLN A 67 28.44 22.69 8.56
N SER A 68 27.15 22.62 8.89
CA SER A 68 26.64 21.75 9.95
C SER A 68 25.77 20.63 9.35
N PRO A 69 26.10 19.34 9.57
CA PRO A 69 25.26 18.22 9.13
C PRO A 69 23.85 18.33 9.70
N ARG A 70 23.73 18.73 10.97
CA ARG A 70 22.45 18.95 11.65
C ARG A 70 21.62 20.04 10.99
N CYS A 71 22.24 21.16 10.64
CA CYS A 71 21.55 22.23 9.92
C CYS A 71 21.08 21.76 8.55
N LEU A 72 21.95 21.12 7.76
CA LEU A 72 21.60 20.61 6.43
C LEU A 72 20.44 19.61 6.50
N TRP A 73 20.49 18.68 7.45
CA TRP A 73 19.43 17.69 7.67
C TRP A 73 18.09 18.36 8.02
N THR A 74 18.13 19.37 8.90
CA THR A 74 16.93 20.06 9.37
C THR A 74 16.31 20.94 8.28
N GLU A 75 17.12 21.63 7.48
CA GLU A 75 16.65 22.44 6.36
C GLU A 75 15.95 21.57 5.31
N LEU A 76 16.60 20.48 4.89
CA LEU A 76 16.02 19.53 3.94
C LEU A 76 14.72 18.94 4.51
N LYS A 77 14.72 18.52 5.79
CA LYS A 77 13.52 18.02 6.44
C LYS A 77 12.39 19.04 6.45
N SER A 78 12.66 20.27 6.85
CA SER A 78 11.68 21.35 6.93
C SER A 78 11.04 21.64 5.58
N ILE A 79 11.83 21.71 4.51
CA ILE A 79 11.33 22.04 3.18
C ILE A 79 10.51 20.88 2.61
N TYR A 80 11.03 19.65 2.66
CA TYR A 80 10.34 18.53 2.03
C TYR A 80 9.15 18.00 2.81
N THR A 81 9.11 18.12 4.15
CA THR A 81 7.86 17.84 4.88
C THR A 81 6.76 18.83 4.55
N LYS A 82 7.09 20.11 4.29
CA LYS A 82 6.10 21.11 3.83
C LYS A 82 5.55 20.81 2.43
N VAL A 83 6.34 20.15 1.58
CA VAL A 83 5.89 19.71 0.24
C VAL A 83 5.06 18.42 0.33
N LEU A 84 5.53 17.43 1.08
CA LEU A 84 4.86 16.13 1.20
C LEU A 84 3.55 16.22 1.97
N LEU A 85 3.52 16.92 3.10
CA LEU A 85 2.38 16.87 4.02
C LEU A 85 1.04 17.29 3.39
N PRO A 86 0.92 18.42 2.64
CA PRO A 86 -0.34 18.78 2.00
C PRO A 86 -0.78 17.76 0.93
N LYS A 87 0.17 17.24 0.15
CA LYS A 87 -0.10 16.22 -0.89
C LYS A 87 -0.62 14.94 -0.24
N THR A 88 0.08 14.44 0.77
CA THR A 88 -0.30 13.21 1.49
C THR A 88 -1.61 13.37 2.26
N ARG A 89 -1.91 14.54 2.83
CA ARG A 89 -3.23 14.81 3.43
C ARG A 89 -4.35 14.76 2.39
N HIS A 90 -4.11 15.30 1.20
CA HIS A 90 -5.07 15.21 0.12
C HIS A 90 -5.27 13.75 -0.32
N GLU A 91 -4.20 13.00 -0.50
CA GLU A 91 -4.24 11.55 -0.79
C GLU A 91 -5.05 10.83 0.28
N TRP A 92 -4.75 11.06 1.57
CA TRP A 92 -5.52 10.52 2.70
C TRP A 92 -7.01 10.84 2.58
N MET A 93 -7.39 12.11 2.39
CA MET A 93 -8.80 12.49 2.28
C MET A 93 -9.49 11.85 1.06
N SER A 94 -8.76 11.67 -0.03
CA SER A 94 -9.28 11.13 -1.29
C SER A 94 -9.38 9.61 -1.34
N LEU A 95 -8.61 8.89 -0.50
CA LEU A 95 -8.60 7.43 -0.46
C LEU A 95 -10.01 6.88 -0.28
N LYS A 96 -10.42 5.98 -1.18
CA LYS A 96 -11.64 5.20 -1.03
C LYS A 96 -11.39 3.72 -1.28
N PHE A 97 -11.90 2.85 -0.41
CA PHE A 97 -11.79 1.40 -0.57
C PHE A 97 -12.27 0.91 -1.95
N ARG A 98 -13.38 1.46 -2.45
CA ARG A 98 -13.99 1.09 -3.73
C ARG A 98 -13.15 1.42 -4.98
N ASP A 99 -12.10 2.24 -4.85
CA ASP A 99 -11.27 2.65 -5.98
C ASP A 99 -10.15 1.63 -6.28
N PHE A 100 -10.07 0.55 -5.49
CA PHE A 100 -9.06 -0.51 -5.60
C PHE A 100 -9.69 -1.84 -5.99
N GLY A 101 -8.93 -2.67 -6.72
CA GLY A 101 -9.39 -3.97 -7.19
C GLY A 101 -9.28 -5.08 -6.14
N SER A 102 -8.53 -4.86 -5.06
CA SER A 102 -8.39 -5.81 -3.96
C SER A 102 -8.17 -5.16 -2.59
N VAL A 103 -8.40 -5.93 -1.53
CA VAL A 103 -8.07 -5.54 -0.14
C VAL A 103 -6.58 -5.22 -0.01
N GLU A 104 -5.71 -5.97 -0.69
CA GLU A 104 -4.24 -5.78 -0.66
C GLU A 104 -3.83 -4.46 -1.30
N GLU A 105 -4.38 -4.12 -2.46
CA GLU A 105 -4.09 -2.84 -3.14
C GLU A 105 -4.48 -1.64 -2.29
N TYR A 106 -5.68 -1.68 -1.67
CA TYR A 106 -6.11 -0.65 -0.74
C TYR A 106 -5.19 -0.54 0.47
N ASN A 107 -4.83 -1.66 1.09
CA ASN A 107 -3.92 -1.67 2.25
C ASN A 107 -2.54 -1.08 1.91
N ASN A 108 -2.01 -1.38 0.72
CA ASN A 108 -0.74 -0.82 0.26
C ASN A 108 -0.84 0.70 0.10
N ALA A 109 -1.93 1.20 -0.50
CA ALA A 109 -2.15 2.63 -0.65
C ALA A 109 -2.33 3.34 0.70
N LEU A 110 -3.14 2.77 1.60
CA LEU A 110 -3.32 3.30 2.96
C LEU A 110 -2.01 3.32 3.72
N SER A 111 -1.24 2.23 3.69
CA SER A 111 0.06 2.11 4.36
C SER A 111 1.05 3.17 3.88
N LYS A 112 1.12 3.40 2.55
CA LYS A 112 2.00 4.42 1.96
C LYS A 112 1.65 5.83 2.47
N VAL A 113 0.37 6.17 2.48
CA VAL A 113 -0.12 7.47 2.95
C VAL A 113 0.14 7.62 4.45
N THR A 114 -0.27 6.64 5.27
CA THR A 114 -0.08 6.60 6.72
C THR A 114 1.39 6.75 7.11
N HIS A 115 2.28 6.00 6.49
CA HIS A 115 3.72 6.10 6.77
C HIS A 115 4.29 7.49 6.43
N THR A 116 3.83 8.10 5.35
CA THR A 116 4.26 9.44 4.95
C THR A 116 3.74 10.52 5.91
N LEU A 117 2.48 10.43 6.37
CA LEU A 117 1.92 11.33 7.39
C LEU A 117 2.69 11.23 8.71
N MET A 118 2.94 10.00 9.19
CA MET A 118 3.71 9.76 10.40
C MET A 118 5.15 10.29 10.29
N PHE A 119 5.80 10.09 9.14
CA PHE A 119 7.13 10.62 8.89
C PHE A 119 7.17 12.16 8.90
N CYS A 120 6.12 12.81 8.40
CA CYS A 120 5.96 14.26 8.47
C CYS A 120 5.62 14.79 9.88
N GLY A 121 5.45 13.91 10.86
CA GLY A 121 5.24 14.24 12.26
C GLY A 121 3.77 14.18 12.71
N GLU A 122 2.85 13.71 11.87
CA GLU A 122 1.49 13.42 12.32
C GLU A 122 1.47 12.16 13.20
N LYS A 123 0.47 12.09 14.07
CA LYS A 123 0.16 10.87 14.82
C LYS A 123 -1.14 10.34 14.27
N LEU A 124 -1.12 9.09 13.84
CA LEU A 124 -2.32 8.36 13.45
C LEU A 124 -2.57 7.25 14.47
N THR A 125 -3.81 7.13 14.93
CA THR A 125 -4.22 6.08 15.87
C THR A 125 -4.82 4.88 15.13
N GLU A 126 -4.89 3.75 15.80
CA GLU A 126 -5.58 2.56 15.27
C GLU A 126 -7.05 2.86 14.96
N GLU A 127 -7.72 3.64 15.81
CA GLU A 127 -9.10 4.06 15.59
C GLU A 127 -9.24 4.88 14.30
N GLU A 128 -8.32 5.81 14.03
CA GLU A 128 -8.35 6.60 12.79
C GLU A 128 -8.15 5.74 11.54
N LEU A 129 -7.26 4.74 11.60
CA LEU A 129 -7.05 3.79 10.51
C LEU A 129 -8.28 2.91 10.28
N LEU A 130 -8.89 2.42 11.37
CA LEU A 130 -10.13 1.64 11.34
C LEU A 130 -11.27 2.46 10.72
N GLU A 131 -11.56 3.64 11.28
CA GLU A 131 -12.59 4.57 10.75
C GLU A 131 -12.33 4.93 9.29
N LYS A 132 -11.07 5.03 8.87
CA LYS A 132 -10.72 5.27 7.47
C LYS A 132 -11.21 4.15 6.55
N VAL A 133 -11.09 2.88 6.96
CA VAL A 133 -11.67 1.75 6.18
C VAL A 133 -13.19 1.84 6.16
N PHE A 134 -13.84 2.11 7.30
CA PHE A 134 -15.30 2.11 7.39
C PHE A 134 -15.96 3.22 6.59
N THR A 135 -15.45 4.45 6.71
CA THR A 135 -16.00 5.61 6.01
C THR A 135 -15.82 5.54 4.50
N THR A 136 -14.89 4.71 4.03
CA THR A 136 -14.56 4.60 2.60
C THR A 136 -15.09 3.34 1.93
N ALA A 137 -15.50 2.36 2.71
CA ALA A 137 -16.15 1.15 2.24
C ALA A 137 -17.46 1.44 1.50
N ASN A 138 -17.90 0.49 0.68
CA ASN A 138 -19.19 0.59 0.02
C ASN A 138 -20.31 0.43 1.07
N PRO A 139 -21.33 1.30 1.12
CA PRO A 139 -22.47 1.14 2.01
C PRO A 139 -23.21 -0.21 1.86
N LYS A 140 -23.09 -0.85 0.70
CA LYS A 140 -23.65 -2.19 0.43
C LYS A 140 -22.79 -3.34 0.92
N ASP A 141 -21.56 -3.08 1.35
CA ASP A 141 -20.65 -4.08 1.90
C ASP A 141 -21.06 -4.39 3.36
N LEU A 142 -22.23 -5.01 3.48
CA LEU A 142 -22.92 -5.29 4.74
C LEU A 142 -22.06 -6.18 5.64
N SER A 143 -21.24 -7.04 5.04
CA SER A 143 -20.27 -7.91 5.73
C SER A 143 -19.19 -7.10 6.46
N LEU A 144 -18.68 -6.03 5.86
CA LEU A 144 -17.66 -5.16 6.44
C LEU A 144 -18.24 -4.29 7.57
N GLN A 145 -19.47 -3.80 7.40
CA GLN A 145 -20.17 -3.05 8.45
C GLN A 145 -20.54 -3.94 9.65
N LEU A 146 -21.06 -5.15 9.41
CA LEU A 146 -21.42 -6.10 10.46
C LEU A 146 -20.17 -6.63 11.16
N ALA A 147 -19.11 -6.97 10.42
CA ALA A 147 -17.87 -7.44 11.03
C ALA A 147 -17.22 -6.39 11.95
N TYR A 148 -17.28 -5.10 11.60
CA TYR A 148 -16.76 -4.07 12.50
C TYR A 148 -17.57 -3.91 13.77
N ARG A 149 -18.90 -3.81 13.62
CA ARG A 149 -19.80 -3.62 14.77
C ARG A 149 -19.86 -4.83 15.67
N ASP A 150 -19.81 -6.04 15.11
CA ASP A 150 -19.99 -7.28 15.87
C ASP A 150 -18.67 -7.87 16.38
N LYS A 151 -17.54 -7.70 15.65
CA LYS A 151 -16.23 -8.25 16.08
C LYS A 151 -15.38 -7.31 16.92
N GLY A 152 -15.70 -6.01 16.96
CA GLY A 152 -15.03 -5.05 17.84
C GLY A 152 -13.53 -4.94 17.61
N PHE A 153 -13.09 -4.83 16.35
CA PHE A 153 -11.67 -4.66 16.02
C PHE A 153 -11.12 -3.37 16.62
N THR A 154 -9.98 -3.47 17.29
CA THR A 154 -9.23 -2.33 17.87
C THR A 154 -7.86 -2.14 17.23
N ILE A 155 -7.46 -3.05 16.33
CA ILE A 155 -6.17 -3.04 15.64
C ILE A 155 -6.45 -3.20 14.15
N TYR A 156 -5.94 -2.28 13.34
CA TYR A 156 -6.12 -2.24 11.89
C TYR A 156 -5.68 -3.54 11.21
N ASN A 157 -4.53 -4.08 11.59
CA ASN A 157 -4.01 -5.32 10.98
C ASN A 157 -4.97 -6.51 11.15
N ASN A 158 -5.71 -6.58 12.26
CA ASN A 158 -6.69 -7.65 12.47
C ASN A 158 -7.90 -7.49 11.53
N LEU A 159 -8.35 -6.26 11.29
CA LEU A 159 -9.38 -5.97 10.30
C LEU A 159 -8.89 -6.33 8.90
N PHE A 160 -7.70 -5.89 8.52
CA PHE A 160 -7.11 -6.20 7.21
C PHE A 160 -7.05 -7.71 6.95
N LEU A 161 -6.50 -8.48 7.88
CA LEU A 161 -6.41 -9.94 7.73
C LEU A 161 -7.79 -10.58 7.54
N TYR A 162 -8.79 -10.12 8.28
CA TYR A 162 -10.16 -10.60 8.14
C TYR A 162 -10.77 -10.25 6.77
N LEU A 163 -10.58 -9.02 6.28
CA LEU A 163 -11.05 -8.59 4.97
C LEU A 163 -10.40 -9.40 3.85
N SER A 164 -9.09 -9.64 3.91
CA SER A 164 -8.36 -10.44 2.93
C SER A 164 -8.86 -11.89 2.89
N GLN A 165 -9.15 -12.49 4.05
CA GLN A 165 -9.73 -13.84 4.12
C GLN A 165 -11.12 -13.91 3.50
N ASN A 166 -11.99 -12.93 3.79
CA ASN A 166 -13.32 -12.87 3.21
C ASN A 166 -13.31 -12.68 1.69
N GLU A 167 -12.42 -11.83 1.19
CA GLU A 167 -12.24 -11.61 -0.25
C GLU A 167 -11.86 -12.92 -0.96
N GLN A 168 -10.89 -13.68 -0.41
CA GLN A 168 -10.51 -14.99 -0.95
C GLN A 168 -11.67 -16.00 -0.92
N MET A 169 -12.44 -16.05 0.18
CA MET A 169 -13.59 -16.95 0.26
C MET A 169 -14.68 -16.61 -0.76
N ASN A 170 -14.93 -15.33 -1.01
CA ASN A 170 -15.93 -14.90 -1.99
C ASN A 170 -15.47 -15.24 -3.41
N GLN A 171 -14.20 -14.99 -3.75
CA GLN A 171 -13.63 -15.39 -5.04
C GLN A 171 -13.72 -16.91 -5.27
N MET A 172 -13.49 -17.73 -4.24
CA MET A 172 -13.65 -19.19 -4.33
C MET A 172 -15.09 -19.60 -4.61
N LYS A 173 -16.07 -18.94 -3.98
CA LYS A 173 -17.50 -19.22 -4.21
C LYS A 173 -17.94 -18.83 -5.61
N ASP A 174 -17.51 -17.67 -6.09
CA ASP A 174 -17.83 -17.19 -7.44
C ASP A 174 -17.21 -18.10 -8.51
N ASN A 175 -16.02 -18.62 -8.27
CA ASN A 175 -15.39 -19.59 -9.16
C ASN A 175 -16.13 -20.93 -9.16
N MET A 176 -16.64 -21.39 -8.01
CA MET A 176 -17.41 -22.64 -7.91
C MET A 176 -18.80 -22.54 -8.56
N SER A 177 -19.50 -21.40 -8.41
CA SER A 177 -20.81 -21.19 -9.04
C SER A 177 -20.74 -21.05 -10.56
N GLY A 178 -19.59 -20.64 -11.11
CA GLY A 178 -19.36 -20.61 -12.57
C GLY A 178 -19.27 -21.99 -13.22
N TYR A 179 -18.77 -23.01 -12.50
CA TYR A 179 -18.67 -24.38 -13.05
C TYR A 179 -20.00 -25.13 -13.08
N GLU A 180 -20.97 -24.78 -12.22
CA GLU A 180 -22.30 -25.40 -12.21
C GLU A 180 -23.20 -24.86 -13.35
N ALA A 181 -22.94 -23.64 -13.84
CA ALA A 181 -23.74 -23.05 -14.92
C ALA A 181 -23.38 -23.58 -16.33
N ASP A 182 -22.14 -24.05 -16.52
CA ASP A 182 -21.64 -24.56 -17.82
C ASP A 182 -21.88 -26.07 -17.99
N SER A 183 -22.32 -26.79 -16.96
CA SER A 183 -22.57 -28.24 -17.02
C SER A 183 -24.00 -28.63 -17.43
N ASP A 184 -24.94 -27.68 -17.50
CA ASP A 184 -26.36 -27.97 -17.71
C ASP A 184 -26.82 -27.85 -19.18
N ASP A 185 -25.93 -27.47 -20.12
CA ASP A 185 -26.29 -27.27 -21.53
C ASP A 185 -26.02 -28.47 -22.47
N GLU A 186 -25.59 -29.64 -21.94
CA GLU A 186 -25.26 -30.82 -22.76
C GLU A 186 -26.14 -32.06 -22.50
N GLU A 187 -27.44 -31.93 -22.24
CA GLU A 187 -28.36 -33.08 -22.34
C GLU A 187 -29.81 -32.72 -22.73
N SER A 188 -30.01 -32.10 -23.90
CA SER A 188 -31.33 -32.04 -24.53
C SER A 188 -31.28 -31.78 -26.05
N MET A 189 -30.96 -32.82 -26.81
CA MET A 189 -31.43 -33.04 -28.20
C MET A 189 -31.46 -34.56 -28.42
N GLY A 190 -32.49 -35.21 -28.94
CA GLY A 190 -33.74 -34.78 -29.53
C GLY A 190 -34.54 -36.02 -29.94
N ALA A 191 -35.83 -35.81 -30.12
CA ALA A 191 -36.92 -36.78 -30.20
C ALA A 191 -36.91 -37.77 -31.40
N THR A 192 -37.51 -38.93 -31.13
CA THR A 192 -38.41 -39.78 -31.96
C THR A 192 -38.47 -39.62 -33.49
N SER A 193 -38.45 -40.76 -34.20
CA SER A 193 -39.37 -40.99 -35.33
C SER A 193 -39.73 -42.47 -35.50
N LYS A 194 -41.02 -42.72 -35.71
CA LYS A 194 -41.67 -44.00 -36.01
C LYS A 194 -41.49 -44.36 -37.50
N VAL A 195 -41.40 -45.66 -37.81
CA VAL A 195 -41.84 -46.21 -39.10
C VAL A 195 -42.69 -47.46 -38.82
N THR A 196 -43.82 -47.53 -39.51
CA THR A 196 -44.92 -48.50 -39.39
C THR A 196 -44.76 -49.71 -40.32
N ASP A 197 -45.61 -50.71 -40.05
CA ASP A 197 -46.06 -51.84 -40.89
C ASP A 197 -45.05 -52.98 -41.09
N GLY A 198 -45.32 -54.26 -40.79
CA GLY A 198 -46.59 -54.97 -40.58
C GLY A 198 -46.74 -56.05 -41.65
N VAL A 199 -46.20 -57.26 -41.43
CA VAL A 199 -46.69 -58.50 -42.09
C VAL A 199 -46.49 -59.69 -41.15
N ALA A 200 -47.59 -60.40 -40.88
CA ALA A 200 -47.66 -61.66 -40.16
C ALA A 200 -47.19 -62.83 -41.03
N GLY A 201 -46.50 -63.81 -40.43
CA GLY A 201 -46.07 -65.04 -41.09
C GLY A 201 -45.65 -66.13 -40.11
N LEU A 202 -46.51 -67.13 -40.00
CA LEU A 202 -46.52 -68.36 -39.20
C LEU A 202 -45.25 -69.28 -39.27
N THR A 203 -44.93 -69.91 -38.11
CA THR A 203 -44.81 -71.39 -37.89
C THR A 203 -43.50 -72.20 -38.17
N ILE A 204 -42.99 -72.82 -37.07
CA ILE A 204 -42.35 -74.17 -36.86
C ILE A 204 -41.06 -74.48 -37.67
N VAL A 205 -39.90 -74.89 -37.12
CA VAL A 205 -39.52 -76.01 -36.21
C VAL A 205 -38.43 -75.54 -35.24
#